data_AF-A0ABD2S0E9-F1
#
_entry.id   AF-A0ABD2S0E9-F1
#
_cell.length_a   1.000
_cell.length_b   1.000
_cell.length_c   1.000
_cell.angle_alpha   90.00
_cell.angle_beta   90.00
_cell.angle_gamma   90.00
#
_symmetry.space_group_name_H-M   'P 1'
#
loop_
_entity.id
_entity.type
_entity.pdbx_description
1 polymer ?
#
loop_
_entity_poly.entity_id
_entity_poly.type
_entity_poly.pdbx_seq_one_letter_code
_entity_poly.pdbx_strand_id
1 'polypeptide(L)'
;MANSKSKPKSQSRNVLQLFAGLNPSIPHLPPIRSLAITTNSDSQTLVFVGTVSGDIISLSLNPNSGLSLFLRVNIIGKPVTSIHVISHIKKLIVLSDGFIYLLDLNSLEPVRKLSLLKNVNVVSKRFFSSSNNGIKGKEDRCFFAVAVGKKLVLVELVLSGSPVILKEVQGDFTDGIMCLSWVDDSVFVGIRTAYYLYSYASGQCGVIFSLPDPSVLPRMKLLGKGV
;
A
#
# COMPACT_ATOMS: atom_id res chain seq x y z
N MET A 1 1.68 -29.92 54.92
CA MET A 1 0.37 -29.45 54.41
C MET A 1 0.21 -27.99 54.84
N ALA A 2 0.35 -27.02 53.92
CA ALA A 2 -0.26 -25.67 53.91
C ALA A 2 0.52 -24.67 53.02
N ASN A 3 0.01 -24.50 51.80
CA ASN A 3 0.06 -23.39 50.83
C ASN A 3 1.04 -22.21 51.01
N SER A 4 2.01 -22.11 50.09
CA SER A 4 2.60 -20.84 49.65
C SER A 4 1.67 -20.12 48.65
N LYS A 5 1.07 -19.00 49.04
CA LYS A 5 0.29 -18.14 48.13
C LYS A 5 1.22 -17.39 47.17
N SER A 6 1.19 -17.74 45.88
CA SER A 6 1.83 -16.96 44.80
C SER A 6 1.00 -15.71 44.49
N LYS A 7 1.62 -14.51 44.58
CA LYS A 7 1.02 -13.24 44.13
C LYS A 7 0.76 -13.29 42.62
N PRO A 8 -0.41 -12.86 42.12
CA PRO A 8 -0.65 -12.78 40.69
C PRO A 8 0.19 -11.66 40.08
N LYS A 9 0.94 -11.97 39.02
CA LYS A 9 1.62 -10.97 38.19
C LYS A 9 0.55 -10.12 37.51
N SER A 10 0.57 -8.81 37.80
CA SER A 10 -0.26 -7.81 37.13
C SER A 10 0.02 -7.88 35.63
N GLN A 11 -0.99 -8.32 34.87
CA GLN A 11 -0.95 -8.38 33.43
C GLN A 11 -1.22 -6.95 32.94
N SER A 12 -0.17 -6.21 32.59
CA SER A 12 -0.29 -4.88 32.01
C SER A 12 -1.02 -4.98 30.66
N ARG A 13 -2.30 -4.65 30.64
CA ARG A 13 -3.03 -4.41 29.40
C ARG A 13 -2.58 -3.05 28.88
N ASN A 14 -1.94 -3.02 27.71
CA ASN A 14 -1.75 -1.78 26.98
C ASN A 14 -3.14 -1.28 26.55
N VAL A 15 -3.70 -0.36 27.32
CA VAL A 15 -4.92 0.36 26.94
C VAL A 15 -4.50 1.46 25.98
N LEU A 16 -4.80 1.31 24.70
CA LEU A 16 -4.66 2.39 23.74
C LEU A 16 -5.73 3.44 24.05
N GLN A 17 -5.34 4.50 24.76
CA GLN A 17 -6.20 5.67 24.95
C GLN A 17 -6.14 6.51 23.66
N LEU A 18 -7.29 6.83 23.10
CA LEU A 18 -7.40 7.73 21.95
C LEU A 18 -6.89 9.12 22.36
N PHE A 19 -5.64 9.44 22.00
CA PHE A 19 -5.01 10.70 22.39
C PHE A 19 -5.35 11.89 21.48
N ALA A 20 -6.27 11.71 20.55
CA ALA A 20 -6.75 12.80 19.73
C ALA A 20 -8.23 12.58 19.39
N GLY A 21 -9.11 13.36 20.03
CA GLY A 21 -10.14 13.99 19.23
C GLY A 21 -9.38 14.77 18.17
N LEU A 22 -9.59 14.45 16.89
CA LEU A 22 -9.04 15.24 15.77
C LEU A 22 -9.21 16.71 16.14
N ASN A 23 -8.11 17.47 16.12
CA ASN A 23 -8.10 18.89 16.46
C ASN A 23 -9.36 19.54 15.86
N PRO A 24 -10.19 20.30 16.61
CA PRO A 24 -11.47 20.83 16.12
C PRO A 24 -11.34 21.72 14.86
N SER A 25 -10.11 22.09 14.47
CA SER A 25 -9.78 22.74 13.21
C SER A 25 -9.67 21.80 11.99
N ILE A 26 -9.71 20.48 12.18
CA ILE A 26 -9.75 19.49 11.09
C ILE A 26 -11.21 19.31 10.70
N PRO A 27 -11.63 19.72 9.47
CA PRO A 27 -13.00 19.54 9.03
C PRO A 27 -13.38 18.06 9.06
N HIS A 28 -14.67 17.78 9.29
CA HIS A 28 -15.21 16.42 9.28
C HIS A 28 -14.70 15.64 8.06
N LEU A 29 -13.87 14.62 8.31
CA LEU A 29 -13.34 13.80 7.25
C LEU A 29 -14.46 12.93 6.67
N PRO A 30 -14.60 12.89 5.33
CA PRO A 30 -15.43 11.89 4.69
C PRO A 30 -14.97 10.47 5.09
N PRO A 31 -15.84 9.45 4.99
CA PRO A 31 -15.47 8.08 5.33
C PRO A 31 -14.15 7.64 4.69
N ILE A 32 -13.24 7.15 5.54
CA ILE A 32 -11.90 6.73 5.12
C ILE A 32 -12.01 5.40 4.39
N ARG A 33 -11.33 5.30 3.25
CA ARG A 33 -11.27 4.10 2.40
C ARG A 33 -9.88 3.46 2.41
N SER A 34 -8.83 4.28 2.39
CA SER A 34 -7.45 3.79 2.32
C SER A 34 -6.49 4.71 3.08
N LEU A 35 -5.35 4.15 3.47
CA LEU A 35 -4.31 4.84 4.22
C LEU A 35 -2.92 4.44 3.71
N ALA A 36 -1.99 5.38 3.70
CA ALA A 36 -0.57 5.12 3.52
C ALA A 36 0.25 6.02 4.44
N ILE A 37 1.42 5.54 4.84
CA ILE A 37 2.30 6.25 5.79
C ILE A 37 3.71 6.28 5.20
N THR A 38 4.41 7.39 5.38
CA THR A 38 5.85 7.50 5.13
C THR A 38 6.49 8.40 6.19
N THR A 39 7.78 8.20 6.45
CA THR A 39 8.58 9.18 7.19
C THR A 39 9.15 10.19 6.20
N ASN A 40 9.15 11.47 6.57
CA ASN A 40 9.80 12.56 5.82
C ASN A 40 11.13 12.96 6.48
N SER A 41 11.17 12.92 7.81
CA SER A 41 12.36 13.10 8.65
C SER A 41 12.20 12.26 9.93
N ASP A 42 13.24 12.21 10.76
CA ASP A 42 13.22 11.48 12.04
C ASP A 42 12.12 11.98 13.00
N SER A 43 11.64 13.21 12.81
CA SER A 43 10.62 13.84 13.65
C SER A 43 9.29 14.09 12.93
N GLN A 44 9.15 13.68 11.67
CA GLN A 44 7.96 13.94 10.88
C GLN A 44 7.50 12.71 10.11
N THR A 45 6.31 12.23 10.47
CA THR A 45 5.58 11.20 9.72
C THR A 45 4.49 11.86 8.89
N LEU A 46 4.37 11.47 7.62
CA LEU A 46 3.28 11.85 6.75
C LEU A 46 2.28 10.70 6.66
N VAL A 47 1.00 11.02 6.86
CA VAL A 47 -0.12 10.09 6.74
C VAL A 47 -1.00 10.56 5.59
N PHE A 48 -1.17 9.72 4.58
CA PHE A 48 -2.06 9.95 3.46
C PHE A 48 -3.36 9.19 3.67
N VAL A 49 -4.47 9.90 3.60
CA VAL A 49 -5.82 9.38 3.79
C VAL A 49 -6.58 9.48 2.49
N GLY A 50 -7.02 8.34 1.97
CA GLY A 50 -7.92 8.26 0.82
C GLY A 50 -9.35 8.05 1.29
N THR A 51 -10.29 8.85 0.79
CA THR A 51 -11.70 8.77 1.22
C THR A 51 -12.60 8.09 0.18
N VAL A 52 -13.82 7.74 0.60
CA VAL A 52 -14.87 7.25 -0.30
C VAL A 52 -15.33 8.34 -1.28
N SER A 53 -15.21 9.62 -0.92
CA SER A 53 -15.53 10.76 -1.80
C SER A 53 -14.42 11.11 -2.81
N GLY A 54 -13.28 10.42 -2.77
CA GLY A 54 -12.17 10.66 -3.70
C GLY A 54 -11.17 11.73 -3.27
N ASP A 55 -11.21 12.13 -2.00
CA ASP A 55 -10.21 13.01 -1.43
C ASP A 55 -8.96 12.21 -1.04
N ILE A 56 -7.80 12.77 -1.36
CA ILE A 56 -6.51 12.44 -0.77
C ILE A 56 -6.16 13.56 0.18
N ILE A 57 -5.96 13.22 1.45
CA ILE A 57 -5.63 14.16 2.52
C ILE A 57 -4.26 13.78 3.05
N SER A 58 -3.32 14.72 3.01
CA SER A 58 -2.00 14.62 3.62
C SER A 58 -2.04 15.23 5.02
N LEU A 59 -1.68 14.44 6.02
CA LEU A 59 -1.55 14.84 7.40
C LEU A 59 -0.08 14.73 7.81
N SER A 60 0.43 15.71 8.52
CA SER A 60 1.74 15.62 9.16
C SER A 60 1.56 15.31 10.64
N LEU A 61 2.26 14.28 11.10
CA LEU A 61 2.35 13.91 12.50
C LEU A 61 3.76 14.20 12.99
N ASN A 62 3.85 15.06 14.00
CA ASN A 62 5.08 15.37 14.71
C ASN A 62 4.86 15.07 16.20
N PRO A 63 5.77 14.36 16.88
CA PRO A 63 5.58 13.98 18.28
C PRO A 63 5.51 15.19 19.23
N ASN A 64 6.10 16.32 18.85
CA ASN A 64 6.15 17.54 19.65
C ASN A 64 4.96 18.47 19.40
N SER A 65 4.44 18.52 18.17
CA SER A 65 3.36 19.45 17.78
C SER A 65 2.02 18.77 17.46
N GLY A 66 1.96 17.44 17.53
CA GLY A 66 0.77 16.67 17.21
C GLY A 66 0.50 16.54 15.72
N LEU A 67 -0.78 16.40 15.36
CA LEU A 67 -1.24 16.16 14.00
C LEU A 67 -1.72 17.47 13.33
N SER A 68 -1.21 17.78 12.14
CA SER A 68 -1.60 18.92 11.33
C SER A 68 -2.06 18.49 9.93
N LEU A 69 -3.06 19.18 9.39
CA LEU A 69 -3.47 19.01 8.00
C LEU A 69 -2.48 19.74 7.10
N PHE A 70 -1.85 19.02 6.16
CA PHE A 70 -0.91 19.60 5.22
C PHE A 70 -1.61 19.97 3.90
N LEU A 71 -2.36 19.04 3.31
CA LEU A 71 -3.00 19.28 2.01
C LEU A 71 -4.21 18.37 1.79
N ARG A 72 -5.18 18.81 0.99
CA ARG A 72 -6.32 18.02 0.52
C ARG A 72 -6.54 18.24 -0.97
N VAL A 73 -6.61 17.16 -1.72
CA VAL A 73 -6.90 17.16 -3.17
C VAL A 73 -8.02 16.16 -3.45
N ASN A 74 -8.97 16.53 -4.30
CA ASN A 74 -9.97 15.60 -4.83
C ASN A 74 -9.53 15.15 -6.22
N ILE A 75 -9.49 13.84 -6.46
CA ILE A 75 -9.02 13.32 -7.76
C ILE A 75 -10.11 13.51 -8.82
N ILE A 76 -11.26 12.86 -8.61
CA ILE A 76 -12.40 12.81 -9.56
C ILE A 76 -13.74 12.47 -8.87
N GLY A 77 -13.87 12.69 -7.56
CA GLY A 77 -15.09 12.36 -6.82
C GLY A 77 -15.36 10.85 -6.68
N LYS A 78 -14.35 10.00 -6.92
CA LYS A 78 -14.47 8.54 -6.87
C LYS A 78 -13.64 7.96 -5.72
N PRO A 79 -14.07 6.85 -5.08
CA PRO A 79 -13.35 6.28 -3.95
C PRO A 79 -11.86 6.07 -4.21
N VAL A 80 -11.03 6.44 -3.24
CA VAL A 80 -9.59 6.17 -3.26
C VAL A 80 -9.34 4.77 -2.72
N THR A 81 -9.19 3.78 -3.60
CA THR A 81 -9.08 2.36 -3.26
C THR A 81 -7.77 2.02 -2.56
N SER A 82 -6.64 2.53 -3.04
CA SER A 82 -5.33 2.33 -2.41
C SER A 82 -4.38 3.49 -2.70
N ILE A 83 -3.42 3.68 -1.80
CA ILE A 83 -2.36 4.69 -1.89
C ILE A 83 -1.03 3.99 -1.65
N HIS A 84 -0.04 4.24 -2.50
CA HIS A 84 1.32 3.74 -2.34
C HIS A 84 2.32 4.89 -2.46
N VAL A 85 3.11 5.10 -1.40
CA VAL A 85 4.10 6.17 -1.35
C VAL A 85 5.41 5.72 -2.00
N ILE A 86 5.96 6.56 -2.87
CA ILE A 86 7.28 6.41 -3.48
C ILE A 86 8.15 7.58 -3.01
N SER A 87 8.76 7.41 -1.85
CA SER A 87 9.51 8.48 -1.16
C SER A 87 10.72 8.99 -1.95
N HIS A 88 11.50 8.11 -2.57
CA HIS A 88 12.75 8.48 -3.27
C HIS A 88 12.53 9.42 -4.47
N ILE A 89 11.41 9.32 -5.19
CA ILE A 89 11.02 10.26 -6.26
C ILE A 89 9.91 11.23 -5.87
N LYS A 90 9.53 11.27 -4.58
CA LYS A 90 8.44 12.11 -4.06
C LYS A 90 7.13 11.99 -4.86
N LYS A 91 6.72 10.75 -5.22
CA LYS A 91 5.44 10.48 -5.89
C LYS A 91 4.49 9.58 -5.10
N LEU A 92 3.19 9.77 -5.28
CA LEU A 92 2.13 8.87 -4.81
C LEU A 92 1.52 8.15 -6.00
N ILE A 93 1.42 6.82 -5.90
CA ILE A 93 0.55 6.02 -6.77
C ILE A 93 -0.79 5.86 -6.07
N VAL A 94 -1.86 6.25 -6.76
CA VAL A 94 -3.22 6.20 -6.21
C VAL A 94 -4.13 5.44 -7.15
N LEU A 95 -4.83 4.44 -6.63
CA LEU A 95 -5.84 3.69 -7.38
C LEU A 95 -7.23 4.26 -7.08
N SER A 96 -7.93 4.71 -8.13
CA SER A 96 -9.32 5.16 -8.03
C SER A 96 -10.08 4.84 -9.31
N ASP A 97 -11.32 4.33 -9.19
CA ASP A 97 -12.21 4.01 -10.31
C ASP A 97 -11.60 3.16 -11.44
N GLY A 98 -10.75 2.19 -11.07
CA GLY A 98 -10.09 1.31 -12.04
C GLY A 98 -8.90 1.96 -12.78
N PHE A 99 -8.48 3.15 -12.37
CA PHE A 99 -7.34 3.88 -12.95
C PHE A 99 -6.28 4.19 -11.91
N ILE A 100 -5.04 4.25 -12.38
CA ILE A 100 -3.91 4.68 -11.56
C ILE A 100 -3.64 6.16 -11.83
N TYR A 101 -3.47 6.92 -10.75
CA TYR A 101 -3.11 8.32 -10.75
C TYR A 101 -1.76 8.51 -10.06
N LEU A 102 -0.93 9.35 -10.64
CA LEU A 102 0.37 9.75 -10.10
C LEU A 102 0.26 11.18 -9.58
N LEU A 103 0.55 11.39 -8.31
CA LEU A 103 0.57 12.70 -7.66
C LEU A 103 1.96 13.01 -7.13
N ASP A 104 2.30 14.30 -7.03
CA ASP A 104 3.51 14.77 -6.36
C ASP A 104 3.29 14.81 -4.84
N LEU A 105 4.24 14.33 -4.03
CA LEU A 105 4.12 14.36 -2.57
C LEU A 105 4.08 15.78 -2.00
N ASN A 106 4.77 16.74 -2.62
CA ASN A 106 4.91 18.09 -2.06
C ASN A 106 3.68 18.94 -2.36
N SER A 107 3.14 18.83 -3.58
CA SER A 107 2.06 19.70 -4.05
C SER A 107 0.72 19.00 -4.23
N LEU A 108 0.67 17.66 -4.25
CA LEU A 108 -0.48 16.86 -4.73
C LEU A 108 -1.04 17.34 -6.11
N GLU A 109 -0.24 18.08 -6.88
CA GLU A 109 -0.54 18.64 -8.20
C GLU A 109 0.59 18.33 -9.21
N PRO A 110 0.34 18.18 -10.53
CA PRO A 110 -0.92 17.81 -11.17
C PRO A 110 -1.14 16.29 -11.13
N VAL A 111 -2.38 15.87 -10.94
CA VAL A 111 -2.79 14.47 -10.98
C VAL A 111 -2.60 13.94 -12.41
N ARG A 112 -1.59 13.09 -12.64
CA ARG A 112 -1.41 12.41 -13.94
C ARG A 112 -2.12 11.06 -13.93
N LYS A 113 -3.13 10.89 -14.78
CA LYS A 113 -3.75 9.59 -15.04
C LYS A 113 -2.84 8.71 -15.90
N LEU A 114 -2.53 7.50 -15.44
CA LEU A 114 -1.73 6.52 -16.16
C LEU A 114 -2.63 5.69 -17.10
N SER A 115 -2.96 6.25 -18.26
CA SER A 115 -3.97 5.72 -19.20
C SER A 115 -3.63 4.37 -19.85
N LEU A 116 -2.36 3.94 -19.78
CA LEU A 116 -1.88 2.65 -20.29
C LEU A 116 -2.54 1.45 -19.57
N LEU A 117 -2.89 1.63 -18.29
CA LEU A 117 -3.48 0.59 -17.45
C LEU A 117 -4.92 0.99 -17.14
N LYS A 118 -5.88 0.21 -17.65
CA LYS A 118 -7.31 0.41 -17.44
C LYS A 118 -7.89 -0.81 -16.74
N ASN A 119 -9.01 -0.64 -16.04
CA ASN A 119 -9.68 -1.73 -15.30
C ASN A 119 -8.75 -2.38 -14.27
N VAL A 120 -8.01 -1.53 -13.54
CA VAL A 120 -7.10 -1.95 -12.49
C VAL A 120 -7.89 -2.29 -11.23
N ASN A 121 -7.72 -3.51 -10.72
CA ASN A 121 -8.38 -3.96 -9.49
C ASN A 121 -7.52 -3.70 -8.26
N VAL A 122 -6.21 -3.95 -8.37
CA VAL A 122 -5.27 -3.93 -7.25
C VAL A 122 -3.91 -3.42 -7.74
N VAL A 123 -3.22 -2.69 -6.87
CA VAL A 123 -1.83 -2.28 -7.06
C VAL A 123 -1.01 -2.73 -5.87
N SER A 124 0.23 -3.17 -6.10
CA SER A 124 1.22 -3.41 -5.05
C SER A 124 2.58 -2.89 -5.48
N LYS A 125 3.14 -1.98 -4.70
CA LYS A 125 4.51 -1.47 -4.87
C LYS A 125 5.53 -2.51 -4.41
N ARG A 126 6.66 -2.63 -5.14
CA ARG A 126 7.83 -3.41 -4.73
C ARG A 126 8.58 -2.73 -3.58
N PHE A 127 8.97 -3.53 -2.59
CA PHE A 127 9.92 -3.15 -1.56
C PHE A 127 11.19 -3.97 -1.76
N PHE A 128 12.35 -3.31 -1.85
CA PHE A 128 13.65 -3.98 -1.81
C PHE A 128 14.08 -4.10 -0.36
N SER A 129 14.13 -5.29 0.24
CA SER A 129 14.86 -5.47 1.50
C SER A 129 16.30 -4.98 1.30
N SER A 130 16.76 -4.05 2.15
CA SER A 130 18.12 -3.54 2.05
C SER A 130 19.03 -4.57 2.71
N SER A 131 19.34 -5.63 1.98
CA SER A 131 20.28 -6.66 2.43
C SER A 131 21.21 -6.99 1.27
N ASN A 132 22.20 -6.13 1.04
CA ASN A 132 23.61 -6.53 0.88
C ASN A 132 24.46 -5.38 0.32
N ASN A 133 25.63 -5.23 0.94
CA ASN A 133 26.73 -4.36 0.56
C ASN A 133 26.99 -4.35 -0.95
N GLY A 134 27.19 -3.16 -1.54
CA GLY A 134 28.20 -3.00 -2.59
C GLY A 134 27.84 -2.35 -3.92
N ILE A 135 26.58 -2.02 -4.26
CA ILE A 135 26.30 -1.24 -5.48
C ILE A 135 25.22 -0.18 -5.21
N LYS A 136 25.66 1.03 -4.85
CA LYS A 136 24.87 2.27 -4.67
C LYS A 136 24.19 2.78 -5.99
N GLY A 137 23.83 1.90 -6.91
CA GLY A 137 23.39 2.29 -8.27
C GLY A 137 22.11 1.62 -8.78
N LYS A 138 21.45 0.75 -8.01
CA LYS A 138 20.21 0.07 -8.42
C LYS A 138 18.94 0.52 -7.66
N GLU A 139 19.06 1.53 -6.79
CA GLU A 139 17.99 1.94 -5.86
C GLU A 139 16.92 2.89 -6.43
N ASP A 140 17.06 3.39 -7.66
CA ASP A 140 16.17 4.45 -8.19
C ASP A 140 15.04 3.97 -9.10
N ARG A 141 14.75 2.66 -9.14
CA ARG A 141 13.67 2.11 -9.98
C ARG A 141 12.44 1.77 -9.17
N CYS A 142 11.31 2.36 -9.56
CA CYS A 142 10.02 2.10 -8.93
C CYS A 142 9.25 1.01 -9.68
N PHE A 143 9.31 -0.22 -9.18
CA PHE A 143 8.52 -1.34 -9.69
C PHE A 143 7.22 -1.51 -8.92
N PHE A 144 6.16 -1.88 -9.62
CA PHE A 144 4.89 -2.25 -9.01
C PHE A 144 4.15 -3.30 -9.84
N ALA A 145 3.36 -4.11 -9.14
CA ALA A 145 2.48 -5.11 -9.71
C ALA A 145 1.06 -4.54 -9.76
N VAL A 146 0.35 -4.86 -10.83
CA VAL A 146 -1.01 -4.40 -11.08
C VAL A 146 -1.86 -5.59 -11.49
N ALA A 147 -3.03 -5.71 -10.89
CA ALA A 147 -4.06 -6.63 -11.34
C ALA A 147 -4.95 -5.92 -12.35
N VAL A 148 -4.99 -6.42 -13.59
CA VAL A 148 -5.90 -5.94 -14.65
C VAL A 148 -6.83 -7.09 -15.01
N GLY A 149 -8.05 -7.07 -14.49
CA GLY A 149 -8.99 -8.19 -14.59
C GLY A 149 -8.39 -9.50 -14.05
N LYS A 150 -8.09 -10.44 -14.96
CA LYS A 150 -7.50 -11.76 -14.67
C LYS A 150 -6.01 -11.83 -14.98
N LYS A 151 -5.34 -10.70 -15.18
CA LYS A 151 -3.91 -10.64 -15.50
C LYS A 151 -3.13 -9.97 -14.39
N LEU A 152 -1.95 -10.51 -14.11
CA LEU A 152 -0.92 -9.81 -13.35
C LEU A 152 -0.03 -9.05 -14.36
N VAL A 153 0.15 -7.75 -14.15
CA VAL A 153 0.99 -6.89 -14.98
C VAL A 153 2.10 -6.31 -14.12
N LEU A 154 3.34 -6.47 -14.55
CA LEU A 154 4.51 -5.88 -13.90
C LEU A 154 4.88 -4.60 -14.61
N VAL A 155 5.07 -3.53 -13.84
CA VAL A 155 5.23 -2.19 -14.37
C VAL A 155 6.43 -1.52 -13.70
N GLU A 156 7.22 -0.82 -14.50
CA GLU A 156 8.25 0.10 -14.04
C GLU A 156 7.74 1.54 -14.21
N LEU A 157 7.83 2.34 -13.17
CA LEU A 157 7.67 3.80 -13.27
C LEU A 157 9.04 4.42 -13.50
N VAL A 158 9.28 4.93 -14.71
CA VAL A 158 10.51 5.68 -14.98
C VAL A 158 10.46 7.05 -14.31
N LEU A 159 11.62 7.69 -14.12
CA LEU A 159 11.75 8.98 -13.41
C LEU A 159 10.87 10.10 -13.99
N SER A 160 10.53 10.04 -15.28
CA SER A 160 9.60 10.99 -15.92
C SER A 160 8.13 10.84 -15.45
N GLY A 161 7.83 9.83 -14.64
CA GLY A 161 6.49 9.49 -14.18
C GLY A 161 5.65 8.73 -15.21
N SER A 162 6.29 8.13 -16.22
CA SER A 162 5.62 7.31 -17.24
C SER A 162 5.71 5.82 -16.88
N PRO A 163 4.61 5.06 -17.00
CA PRO A 163 4.64 3.62 -16.75
C PRO A 163 5.15 2.87 -17.99
N VAL A 164 5.99 1.87 -17.76
CA VAL A 164 6.48 0.91 -18.77
C VAL A 164 6.04 -0.49 -18.35
N ILE A 165 5.26 -1.15 -19.19
CA ILE A 165 4.86 -2.55 -18.96
C ILE A 165 6.08 -3.44 -19.24
N LEU A 166 6.52 -4.17 -18.22
CA LEU A 166 7.65 -5.10 -18.33
C LEU A 166 7.19 -6.51 -18.72
N LYS A 167 6.06 -6.94 -18.15
CA LYS A 167 5.55 -8.31 -18.30
C LYS A 167 4.05 -8.34 -18.04
N GLU A 168 3.33 -9.05 -18.89
CA GLU A 168 2.00 -9.56 -18.56
C GLU A 168 2.13 -11.05 -18.23
N VAL A 169 1.62 -11.44 -17.07
CA VAL A 169 1.56 -12.81 -16.60
C VAL A 169 0.12 -13.26 -16.65
N GLN A 170 -0.12 -14.26 -17.49
CA GLN A 170 -1.37 -14.99 -17.52
C GLN A 170 -1.19 -16.21 -16.62
N GLY A 171 -2.11 -16.38 -15.68
CA GLY A 171 -2.19 -17.54 -14.81
C GLY A 171 -3.63 -18.02 -14.73
N ASP A 172 -3.86 -19.06 -13.96
CA ASP A 172 -5.19 -19.59 -13.68
C ASP A 172 -5.97 -18.70 -12.68
N PHE A 173 -6.03 -17.39 -12.97
CA PHE A 173 -6.69 -16.39 -12.14
C PHE A 173 -8.16 -16.25 -12.55
N THR A 174 -8.88 -17.39 -12.59
CA THR A 174 -10.24 -17.50 -13.15
C THR A 174 -11.24 -16.54 -12.54
N ASP A 175 -11.13 -16.27 -11.23
CA ASP A 175 -12.00 -15.35 -10.48
C ASP A 175 -11.52 -13.89 -10.49
N GLY A 176 -10.43 -13.60 -11.19
CA GLY A 176 -9.74 -12.31 -11.12
C GLY A 176 -8.89 -12.15 -9.87
N ILE A 177 -7.91 -11.27 -9.95
CA ILE A 177 -6.99 -11.01 -8.85
C ILE A 177 -7.62 -9.99 -7.89
N MET A 178 -7.66 -10.36 -6.60
CA MET A 178 -8.36 -9.62 -5.55
C MET A 178 -7.42 -8.96 -4.55
N CYS A 179 -6.21 -9.50 -4.36
CA CYS A 179 -5.16 -8.83 -3.61
C CYS A 179 -3.77 -9.19 -4.16
N LEU A 180 -2.82 -8.27 -3.94
CA LEU A 180 -1.42 -8.40 -4.35
C LEU A 180 -0.52 -7.94 -3.21
N SER A 181 0.63 -8.59 -3.06
CA SER A 181 1.71 -8.08 -2.23
C SER A 181 3.04 -8.46 -2.85
N TRP A 182 3.90 -7.47 -3.01
CA TRP A 182 5.23 -7.66 -3.56
C TRP A 182 6.23 -7.78 -2.41
N VAL A 183 7.01 -8.87 -2.42
CA VAL A 183 8.08 -9.14 -1.46
C VAL A 183 9.34 -9.50 -2.24
N ASP A 184 10.38 -8.68 -2.15
CA ASP A 184 11.65 -8.83 -2.87
C ASP A 184 11.45 -9.08 -4.38
N ASP A 185 11.77 -10.26 -4.89
CA ASP A 185 11.61 -10.66 -6.31
C ASP A 185 10.34 -11.48 -6.57
N SER A 186 9.40 -11.51 -5.62
CA SER A 186 8.18 -12.30 -5.74
C SER A 186 6.92 -11.48 -5.52
N VAL A 187 5.85 -11.88 -6.20
CA VAL A 187 4.51 -11.30 -6.05
C VAL A 187 3.57 -12.38 -5.56
N PHE A 188 3.02 -12.18 -4.38
CA PHE A 188 1.90 -12.96 -3.90
C PHE A 188 0.63 -12.46 -4.58
N VAL A 189 -0.15 -13.38 -5.11
CA VAL A 189 -1.39 -13.10 -5.85
C VAL A 189 -2.53 -13.85 -5.19
N GLY A 190 -3.51 -13.14 -4.66
CA GLY A 190 -4.71 -13.74 -4.07
C GLY A 190 -5.90 -13.66 -5.03
N ILE A 191 -6.52 -14.81 -5.28
CA ILE A 191 -7.85 -14.92 -5.92
C ILE A 191 -8.85 -15.48 -4.90
N ARG A 192 -10.12 -15.58 -5.28
CA ARG A 192 -11.20 -16.03 -4.38
C ARG A 192 -10.92 -17.37 -3.70
N THR A 193 -10.28 -18.29 -4.42
CA THR A 193 -10.13 -19.70 -4.03
C THR A 193 -8.70 -20.10 -3.69
N ALA A 194 -7.70 -19.23 -3.89
CA ALA A 194 -6.30 -19.60 -3.70
C ALA A 194 -5.36 -18.40 -3.62
N TYR A 195 -4.15 -18.66 -3.11
CA TYR A 195 -3.00 -17.77 -3.23
C TYR A 195 -1.93 -18.40 -4.12
N TYR A 196 -1.35 -17.59 -4.99
CA TYR A 196 -0.26 -17.94 -5.89
C TYR A 196 1.00 -17.16 -5.53
N LEU A 197 2.15 -17.72 -5.86
CA LEU A 197 3.43 -17.04 -5.87
C LEU A 197 3.90 -16.91 -7.31
N TYR A 198 4.12 -15.67 -7.74
CA TYR A 198 4.84 -15.38 -8.97
C TYR A 198 6.27 -14.96 -8.63
N SER A 199 7.27 -15.60 -9.25
CA SER A 199 8.67 -15.24 -9.13
C SER A 199 9.10 -14.40 -10.34
N TYR A 200 9.53 -13.16 -10.09
CA TYR A 200 10.06 -12.27 -11.13
C TYR A 200 11.35 -12.82 -11.75
N ALA A 201 12.22 -13.42 -10.93
CA ALA A 201 13.52 -13.94 -11.38
C ALA A 201 13.38 -15.15 -12.32
N SER A 202 12.49 -16.09 -12.01
CA SER A 202 12.30 -17.31 -12.82
C SER A 202 11.16 -17.19 -13.83
N GLY A 203 10.27 -16.21 -13.66
CA GLY A 203 9.04 -16.06 -14.43
C GLY A 203 7.96 -17.10 -14.11
N GLN A 204 8.19 -17.98 -13.12
CA GLN A 204 7.25 -19.03 -12.75
C GLN A 204 6.12 -18.50 -11.87
N CYS A 205 4.93 -19.07 -12.03
CA CYS A 205 3.75 -18.79 -11.23
C CYS A 205 3.13 -20.11 -10.76
N GLY A 206 2.93 -20.27 -9.45
CA GLY A 206 2.36 -21.50 -8.90
C GLY A 206 1.44 -21.24 -7.72
N VAL A 207 0.51 -22.15 -7.47
CA VAL A 207 -0.36 -22.12 -6.28
C VAL A 207 0.49 -22.41 -5.05
N ILE A 208 0.31 -21.63 -3.98
CA ILE A 208 0.90 -21.87 -2.66
C ILE A 208 -0.08 -22.67 -1.80
N PHE A 209 -1.33 -22.20 -1.70
CA PHE A 209 -2.41 -22.88 -0.98
C PHE A 209 -3.78 -22.43 -1.48
N SER A 210 -4.76 -23.33 -1.37
CA SER A 210 -6.17 -23.04 -1.65
C SER A 210 -6.89 -22.56 -0.40
N LEU A 211 -7.90 -21.72 -0.58
CA LEU A 211 -8.78 -21.24 0.48
C LEU A 211 -9.96 -22.21 0.66
N PRO A 212 -10.29 -22.58 1.90
CA PRO A 212 -11.36 -23.53 2.18
C PRO A 212 -12.77 -22.94 1.98
N ASP A 213 -12.89 -21.61 2.10
CA ASP A 213 -14.16 -20.90 1.99
C ASP A 213 -14.05 -19.75 0.96
N PRO A 214 -14.71 -19.87 -0.21
CA PRO A 214 -14.69 -18.83 -1.24
C PRO A 214 -15.61 -17.64 -0.93
N SER A 215 -16.35 -17.66 0.18
CA SER A 215 -17.22 -16.55 0.59
C SER A 215 -16.43 -15.34 1.10
N VAL A 216 -15.24 -15.58 1.66
CA VAL A 216 -14.37 -14.53 2.19
C VAL A 216 -13.34 -14.14 1.13
N LEU A 217 -13.32 -12.84 0.79
CA LEU A 217 -12.31 -12.33 -0.14
C LEU A 217 -10.91 -12.43 0.47
N PRO A 218 -9.90 -12.87 -0.30
CA PRO A 218 -8.52 -12.92 0.16
C PRO A 218 -8.06 -11.51 0.53
N ARG A 219 -7.33 -11.41 1.64
CA ARG A 219 -6.75 -10.16 2.11
C ARG A 219 -5.27 -10.39 2.40
N MET A 220 -4.46 -9.40 2.04
CA MET A 220 -3.04 -9.42 2.31
C MET A 220 -2.61 -8.03 2.74
N LYS A 221 -1.80 -7.98 3.78
CA LYS A 221 -1.14 -6.75 4.23
C LYS A 221 0.29 -7.11 4.62
N LEU A 222 1.25 -6.46 3.96
CA LEU A 222 2.65 -6.57 4.36
C LEU A 222 2.83 -5.84 5.69
N LEU A 223 3.31 -6.55 6.73
CA LEU A 223 3.44 -6.01 8.08
C LEU A 223 4.81 -5.39 8.38
N GLY A 224 5.83 -5.74 7.62
CA GLY A 224 7.18 -5.22 7.83
C GLY A 224 8.12 -5.60 6.70
N LYS A 225 9.20 -4.84 6.59
CA LYS A 225 10.41 -5.23 5.86
C LYS A 225 11.18 -6.16 6.79
N GLY A 226 11.63 -7.32 6.30
CA GLY A 226 12.61 -8.12 7.04
C GLY A 226 13.80 -7.22 7.39
N VAL A 227 14.17 -7.23 8.67
CA VAL A 227 15.36 -6.54 9.20
C VAL A 227 16.60 -7.30 8.78
#